data_AF-A0A6I5EVI0-F1
#
_entry.id   AF-A0A6I5EVI0-F1
#
_cell.length_a   1.000
_cell.length_b   1.000
_cell.length_c   1.000
_cell.angle_alpha   90.00
_cell.angle_beta   90.00
_cell.angle_gamma   90.00
#
_symmetry.space_group_name_H-M   'P 1'
#
loop_
_entity.id
_entity.type
_entity.pdbx_description
1 polymer ?
#
loop_
_entity_poly.entity_id
_entity_poly.type
_entity_poly.pdbx_seq_one_letter_code
_entity_poly.pdbx_strand_id
1 'polypeptide(L)'
;MEPSEFPPLPALTRAEGEFIDCYLAVLDQVGRINPARGSDTYSALRAAQALASGAAALRDALALMHERGERQIHAATLARALRVLDGERRAGRVTMPPTPN
;
A
#
# COMPACT_ATOMS: atom_id res chain seq x y z
N MET A 1 -14.27 -20.78 -18.43
CA MET A 1 -13.84 -19.90 -17.34
C MET A 1 -12.35 -19.76 -17.53
N GLU A 2 -11.92 -18.70 -18.20
CA GLU A 2 -10.49 -18.46 -18.46
C GLU A 2 -9.74 -18.44 -17.12
N PRO A 3 -8.59 -19.11 -16.99
CA PRO A 3 -7.78 -18.99 -15.79
C PRO A 3 -7.38 -17.53 -15.62
N SER A 4 -7.62 -16.98 -14.43
CA SER A 4 -7.10 -15.66 -14.05
C SER A 4 -5.59 -15.64 -14.33
N GLU A 5 -5.14 -14.71 -15.18
CA GLU A 5 -3.71 -14.53 -15.50
C GLU A 5 -2.88 -14.18 -14.25
N PHE A 6 -3.53 -13.74 -13.18
CA PHE A 6 -2.90 -13.47 -11.90
C PHE A 6 -2.85 -14.73 -11.03
N PRO A 7 -1.69 -15.07 -10.45
CA PRO A 7 -1.61 -16.12 -9.44
C PRO A 7 -2.56 -15.79 -8.28
N PRO A 8 -3.17 -16.80 -7.64
CA PRO A 8 -4.11 -16.56 -6.55
C PRO A 8 -3.43 -15.81 -5.40
N LEU A 9 -4.21 -15.00 -4.68
CA LEU A 9 -3.75 -14.36 -3.46
C LEU A 9 -3.23 -15.44 -2.50
N PRO A 10 -2.02 -15.31 -1.93
CA PRO A 10 -1.54 -16.25 -0.95
C PRO A 10 -2.45 -16.26 0.29
N ALA A 11 -2.42 -17.35 1.06
CA ALA A 11 -3.13 -17.39 2.32
C ALA A 11 -2.46 -16.40 3.29
N LEU A 12 -3.18 -15.32 3.62
CA LEU A 12 -2.75 -14.32 4.58
C LEU A 12 -3.43 -14.56 5.91
N THR A 13 -2.72 -14.31 7.01
CA THR A 13 -3.41 -14.12 8.28
C THR A 13 -4.28 -12.86 8.21
N ARG A 14 -5.26 -12.74 9.12
CA ARG A 14 -6.05 -11.50 9.22
C ARG A 14 -5.17 -10.27 9.44
N ALA A 15 -4.11 -10.41 10.25
CA ALA A 15 -3.21 -9.31 10.56
C ALA A 15 -2.32 -8.93 9.37
N GLU A 16 -1.82 -9.91 8.61
CA GLU A 16 -1.09 -9.66 7.36
C GLU A 16 -1.96 -8.95 6.31
N GLY A 17 -3.25 -9.34 6.21
CA GLY A 17 -4.21 -8.65 5.35
C GLY A 17 -4.42 -7.19 5.77
N GLU A 18 -4.67 -6.95 7.06
CA GLU A 18 -4.86 -5.60 7.60
C GLU A 18 -3.62 -4.72 7.44
N PHE A 19 -2.42 -5.30 7.62
CA PHE A 19 -1.15 -4.62 7.35
C PHE A 19 -1.04 -4.20 5.87
N ILE A 20 -1.34 -5.11 4.93
CA ILE A 20 -1.30 -4.80 3.50
C ILE A 20 -2.31 -3.72 3.14
N ASP A 21 -3.56 -3.82 3.61
CA ASP A 21 -4.61 -2.86 3.30
C ASP A 21 -4.23 -1.45 3.79
N CYS A 22 -3.73 -1.34 5.02
CA CYS A 22 -3.24 -0.08 5.57
C CYS A 22 -2.03 0.45 4.79
N TYR A 23 -1.09 -0.41 4.41
CA TYR A 23 0.09 -0.04 3.63
C TYR A 23 -0.30 0.50 2.24
N LEU A 24 -1.20 -0.18 1.54
CA LEU A 24 -1.68 0.25 0.22
C LEU A 24 -2.46 1.57 0.31
N ALA A 25 -3.25 1.77 1.37
CA ALA A 25 -3.93 3.03 1.62
C ALA A 25 -2.94 4.19 1.81
N VAL A 26 -1.85 3.97 2.56
CA VAL A 26 -0.75 4.94 2.70
C VAL A 26 -0.11 5.23 1.35
N LEU A 27 0.26 4.20 0.57
CA LEU A 27 0.85 4.37 -0.76
C LEU A 27 -0.05 5.19 -1.70
N ASP A 28 -1.35 4.97 -1.68
CA ASP A 28 -2.28 5.73 -2.52
C ASP A 28 -2.31 7.22 -2.15
N GLN A 29 -2.24 7.56 -0.85
CA GLN A 29 -2.15 8.97 -0.44
C GLN A 29 -0.80 9.58 -0.79
N VAL A 30 0.31 8.86 -0.57
CA VAL A 30 1.65 9.31 -0.96
C VAL A 30 1.72 9.57 -2.47
N GLY A 31 1.14 8.69 -3.29
CA GLY A 31 1.05 8.88 -4.74
C GLY A 31 0.21 10.09 -5.14
N ARG A 32 -0.86 10.40 -4.41
CA ARG A 32 -1.70 11.60 -4.66
C ARG A 32 -1.02 12.91 -4.27
N ILE A 33 -0.18 12.91 -3.24
CA ILE A 33 0.58 14.10 -2.83
C ILE A 33 1.90 14.27 -3.60
N ASN A 34 2.23 13.34 -4.51
CA ASN A 34 3.46 13.42 -5.29
C ASN A 34 3.48 14.72 -6.11
N PRO A 35 4.36 15.68 -5.81
CA PRO A 35 4.35 16.99 -6.46
C PRO A 35 4.72 16.89 -7.94
N ALA A 36 5.44 15.83 -8.37
CA ALA A 36 5.79 15.60 -9.77
C ALA A 36 4.61 15.04 -10.60
N ARG A 37 3.51 14.66 -9.96
CA ARG A 37 2.33 14.06 -10.60
C ARG A 37 0.99 14.73 -10.21
N GLY A 38 1.05 15.79 -9.41
CA GLY A 38 -0.14 16.47 -8.88
C GLY A 38 -0.85 17.35 -9.90
N SER A 39 -2.16 17.55 -9.72
CA SER A 39 -3.01 18.40 -10.56
C SER A 39 -3.38 19.73 -9.89
N ASP A 40 -3.68 19.70 -8.59
CA ASP A 40 -4.13 20.86 -7.83
C ASP A 40 -3.76 20.74 -6.34
N THR A 41 -3.61 21.89 -5.67
CA THR A 41 -3.15 21.96 -4.27
C THR A 41 -4.19 21.48 -3.27
N TYR A 42 -5.48 21.58 -3.60
CA TYR A 42 -6.56 21.22 -2.68
C TYR A 42 -6.69 19.69 -2.55
N SER A 43 -6.67 18.96 -3.67
CA SER A 43 -6.67 17.50 -3.68
C SER A 43 -5.43 16.94 -2.98
N ALA A 44 -4.26 17.55 -3.21
CA ALA A 44 -3.03 17.22 -2.50
C ALA A 44 -3.15 17.45 -0.99
N LEU A 45 -3.73 18.57 -0.56
CA LEU A 45 -3.98 18.84 0.87
C LEU A 45 -4.89 17.80 1.51
N ARG A 46 -5.99 17.43 0.83
CA ARG A 46 -6.92 16.41 1.32
C ARG A 46 -6.26 15.04 1.43
N ALA A 47 -5.43 14.67 0.46
CA ALA A 47 -4.65 13.44 0.50
C ALA A 47 -3.61 13.46 1.63
N ALA A 48 -2.92 14.58 1.86
CA ALA A 48 -1.98 14.73 2.97
C ALA A 48 -2.65 14.61 4.34
N GLN A 49 -3.87 15.15 4.50
CA GLN A 49 -4.66 14.97 5.71
C GLN A 49 -5.05 13.49 5.93
N ALA A 50 -5.49 12.81 4.87
CA ALA A 50 -5.83 11.39 4.93
C ALA A 50 -4.61 10.49 5.15
N LEU A 51 -3.41 10.91 4.71
CA LEU A 51 -2.17 10.19 4.97
C LEU A 51 -1.88 10.08 6.47
N ALA A 52 -2.15 11.12 7.25
CA ALA A 52 -1.91 11.09 8.69
C ALA A 52 -2.73 9.99 9.41
N SER A 53 -4.02 9.86 9.08
CA SER A 53 -4.86 8.79 9.65
C SER A 53 -4.49 7.42 9.10
N GLY A 54 -4.14 7.32 7.81
CA GLY A 54 -3.66 6.07 7.21
C GLY A 54 -2.36 5.57 7.84
N ALA A 55 -1.41 6.47 8.12
CA ALA A 55 -0.17 6.15 8.79
C ALA A 55 -0.39 5.71 10.25
N ALA A 56 -1.33 6.34 10.95
CA ALA A 56 -1.72 5.91 12.30
C ALA A 56 -2.32 4.49 12.28
N ALA A 57 -3.26 4.22 11.37
CA ALA A 57 -3.85 2.89 11.23
C ALA A 57 -2.80 1.82 10.89
N LEU A 58 -1.86 2.13 9.99
CA LEU A 58 -0.74 1.24 9.66
C LEU A 58 0.14 0.92 10.88
N ARG A 59 0.49 1.95 11.66
CA ARG A 59 1.24 1.79 12.92
C ARG A 59 0.46 0.90 13.88
N ASP A 60 -0.84 1.13 14.04
CA ASP A 60 -1.68 0.41 15.00
C ASP A 60 -1.84 -1.06 14.60
N ALA A 61 -1.97 -1.37 13.31
CA ALA A 61 -1.97 -2.74 12.79
C ALA A 61 -0.65 -3.47 13.11
N LEU A 62 0.49 -2.81 12.90
CA LEU A 62 1.81 -3.36 13.23
C LEU A 62 2.02 -3.52 14.74
N ALA A 63 1.53 -2.58 15.55
CA ALA A 63 1.55 -2.67 17.00
C ALA A 63 0.75 -3.88 17.49
N LEU A 64 -0.46 -4.09 16.93
CA LEU A 64 -1.30 -5.23 17.27
C LEU A 64 -0.65 -6.57 16.91
N MET A 65 0.00 -6.66 15.74
CA MET A 65 0.81 -7.84 15.37
C MET A 65 1.90 -8.10 16.42
N HIS A 66 2.63 -7.05 16.79
CA HIS A 66 3.71 -7.13 17.76
C HIS A 66 3.23 -7.60 19.13
N GLU A 67 2.09 -7.07 19.61
CA GLU A 67 1.45 -7.43 20.88
C GLU A 67 0.98 -8.89 20.90
N ARG A 68 0.53 -9.42 19.76
CA ARG A 68 0.14 -10.84 19.60
C ARG A 68 1.33 -11.80 19.49
N GLY A 69 2.56 -11.29 19.51
CA GLY A 69 3.77 -12.10 19.34
C GLY A 69 4.10 -12.42 17.88
N GLU A 70 3.43 -11.80 16.92
CA GLU A 70 3.76 -11.90 15.49
C GLU A 70 5.01 -11.03 15.21
N ARG A 71 6.20 -11.62 15.39
CA ARG A 71 7.49 -10.89 15.35
C ARG A 71 8.17 -10.89 13.98
N GLN A 72 7.68 -11.67 13.02
CA GLN A 72 8.30 -11.85 11.72
C GLN A 72 7.39 -11.35 10.61
N ILE A 73 7.97 -10.63 9.65
CA ILE A 73 7.31 -10.22 8.41
C ILE A 73 7.72 -11.21 7.32
N HIS A 74 6.77 -11.99 6.80
CA HIS A 74 7.00 -12.91 5.69
C HIS A 74 7.09 -12.17 4.35
N ALA A 75 8.18 -11.43 4.14
CA ALA A 75 8.33 -10.49 3.03
C ALA A 75 8.04 -11.11 1.65
N ALA A 76 8.43 -12.37 1.40
CA ALA A 76 8.15 -13.04 0.13
C ALA A 76 6.65 -13.26 -0.11
N THR A 77 5.90 -13.65 0.93
CA THR A 77 4.44 -13.83 0.89
C THR A 77 3.75 -12.50 0.67
N LEU A 78 4.12 -11.47 1.44
CA LEU A 78 3.54 -10.14 1.32
C LEU A 78 3.85 -9.50 -0.04
N ALA A 79 5.06 -9.69 -0.57
CA ALA A 79 5.41 -9.22 -1.91
C ALA A 79 4.56 -9.89 -3.00
N ARG A 80 4.24 -11.18 -2.87
CA ARG A 80 3.32 -11.86 -3.79
C ARG A 80 1.91 -11.30 -3.67
N ALA A 81 1.42 -11.10 -2.44
CA ALA A 81 0.11 -10.48 -2.21
C ALA A 81 0.03 -9.06 -2.79
N LEU A 82 1.04 -8.22 -2.56
CA LEU A 82 1.12 -6.87 -3.10
C LEU A 82 1.06 -6.86 -4.64
N ARG A 83 1.73 -7.80 -5.32
CA ARG A 83 1.64 -7.90 -6.79
C ARG A 83 0.23 -8.24 -7.27
N VAL A 84 -0.44 -9.19 -6.61
CA VAL A 84 -1.83 -9.55 -6.92
C VAL A 84 -2.78 -8.37 -6.66
N LEU A 85 -2.50 -7.56 -5.64
CA LEU A 85 -3.29 -6.37 -5.26
C LEU A 85 -2.87 -5.09 -5.97
N ASP A 86 -2.17 -5.22 -7.11
CA ASP A 86 -1.79 -4.11 -7.98
C ASP A 86 -0.87 -3.08 -7.29
N GLY A 87 -0.05 -3.57 -6.37
CA GLY A 87 0.88 -2.79 -5.55
C GLY A 87 2.02 -2.17 -6.36
N GLU A 88 2.47 -2.81 -7.46
CA GLU A 88 3.49 -2.24 -8.34
C GLU A 88 3.01 -0.94 -9.00
N ARG A 89 1.76 -0.93 -9.52
CA ARG A 89 1.14 0.28 -10.09
C ARG A 89 0.99 1.39 -9.06
N ARG A 90 0.60 1.06 -7.82
CA ARG A 90 0.45 2.06 -6.74
C ARG A 90 1.81 2.62 -6.32
N ALA A 91 2.82 1.77 -6.14
CA ALA A 91 4.18 2.18 -5.83
C ALA A 91 4.80 3.06 -6.93
N GLY A 92 4.52 2.77 -8.20
CA GLY A 92 4.98 3.59 -9.34
C GLY A 92 4.43 5.03 -9.34
N ARG A 93 3.34 5.31 -8.63
CA ARG A 93 2.82 6.69 -8.45
C ARG A 93 3.64 7.51 -7.45
N VAL A 94 4.39 6.85 -6.57
CA VAL A 94 5.26 7.52 -5.59
C VAL A 94 6.56 7.99 -6.25
N THR A 95 7.04 7.27 -7.27
CA THR A 95 8.28 7.61 -7.97
C THR A 95 8.06 8.75 -8.97
N MET A 96 9.17 9.37 -9.41
CA MET A 96 9.14 10.36 -10.50
C MET A 96 8.45 9.81 -11.74
N PRO A 97 7.69 10.64 -12.49
CA PRO A 97 7.24 10.26 -13.82
C PRO A 97 8.43 9.97 -14.72
N PRO A 98 8.31 9.03 -15.67
CA PRO A 98 9.35 8.78 -16.65
C PRO A 98 9.64 10.07 -17.44
N THR A 99 10.90 10.29 -17.79
CA THR A 99 11.30 11.40 -18.66
C THR A 99 10.57 11.27 -20.00
N PRO A 100 9.96 12.35 -20.53
CA PRO A 100 9.49 12.36 -21.90
C PRO A 100 10.67 12.09 -22.84
N ASN A 101 10.48 11.17 -23.78
CA ASN A 101 11.43 10.96 -24.88
C ASN A 101 11.28 12.09 -25.92
#